data_AF-A0AAU8CD17-F1
#
_entry.id   AF-A0AAU8CD17-F1
#
_cell.length_a   1.000
_cell.length_b   1.000
_cell.length_c   1.000
_cell.angle_alpha   90.00
_cell.angle_beta   90.00
_cell.angle_gamma   90.00
#
_symmetry.space_group_name_H-M   'P 1'
#
loop_
_entity.id
_entity.type
_entity.pdbx_description
1 polymer ?
#
loop_
_entity_poly.entity_id
_entity_poly.type
_entity_poly.pdbx_seq_one_letter_code
_entity_poly.pdbx_strand_id
1 'polypeptide(L)' 'MGVIVYEDPEGGVTDWQTSDSNIGFNDDTGHWLVTTEDGRTVRRIPRERVFYVETSE' A
#
# COMPACT_ATOMS: atom_id res chain seq x y z
N MET A 1 -6.93 6.49 9.65
CA MET A 1 -6.00 7.10 8.67
C MET A 1 -4.89 6.09 8.49
N GLY A 2 -4.68 5.65 7.25
CA GLY A 2 -3.77 4.56 6.93
C GLY A 2 -2.52 5.07 6.21
N VAL A 3 -1.39 4.43 6.49
CA VAL A 3 -0.09 4.74 5.92
C VAL A 3 0.57 3.45 5.45
N ILE A 4 1.19 3.48 4.26
CA ILE A 4 2.03 2.40 3.76
C ILE A 4 3.32 2.98 3.20
N VAL A 5 4.45 2.45 3.67
CA VAL A 5 5.79 2.86 3.24
C VAL A 5 6.45 1.70 2.51
N TYR A 6 6.90 1.94 1.28
CA TYR A 6 7.42 0.90 0.40
C TYR A 6 8.47 1.39 -0.59
N GLU A 7 9.26 0.45 -1.12
CA GLU A 7 10.21 0.71 -2.20
C GLU A 7 9.49 0.71 -3.56
N ASP A 8 9.64 1.81 -4.30
CA ASP A 8 9.14 1.94 -5.66
C ASP A 8 10.01 1.16 -6.67
N PRO A 9 9.56 0.96 -7.91
CA PRO A 9 10.33 0.24 -8.93
C PRO A 9 11.66 0.89 -9.32
N GLU A 10 11.87 2.16 -9.01
CA GLU A 10 13.11 2.91 -9.28
C GLU A 10 14.10 2.83 -8.11
N GLY A 11 13.73 2.14 -7.02
CA GLY A 11 14.53 1.98 -5.79
C GLY A 11 14.36 3.12 -4.79
N GLY A 12 13.41 4.03 -5.01
CA GLY A 12 13.06 5.10 -4.09
C GLY A 12 12.12 4.61 -2.98
N VAL A 13 12.11 5.30 -1.84
CA VAL A 13 11.15 5.03 -0.76
C VAL A 13 9.97 5.98 -0.91
N THR A 14 8.77 5.41 -1.03
CA THR A 14 7.51 6.15 -1.07
C THR A 14 6.74 5.97 0.24
N ASP A 15 6.29 7.09 0.81
CA ASP A 15 5.26 7.15 1.86
C ASP A 15 3.92 7.47 1.18
N TRP A 16 2.92 6.61 1.38
CA TRP A 16 1.57 6.81 0.86
C TRP A 16 0.55 6.84 1.99
N GLN A 17 -0.11 7.98 2.15
CA GLN A 17 -1.21 8.19 3.11
C GLN A 17 -2.57 8.08 2.42
N THR A 18 -3.49 7.33 3.00
CA THR A 18 -4.87 7.19 2.50
C THR A 18 -5.83 6.75 3.61
N SER A 19 -7.10 6.49 3.28
CA SER A 19 -8.06 5.90 4.21
C SER A 19 -7.70 4.44 4.51
N ASP A 20 -7.93 3.95 5.73
CA ASP A 20 -7.60 2.55 6.10
C ASP A 20 -8.30 1.54 5.17
N SER A 21 -9.53 1.85 4.77
CA SER A 21 -10.32 1.05 3.82
C SER A 21 -9.69 0.88 2.44
N ASN A 22 -8.71 1.72 2.10
CA ASN A 22 -8.03 1.70 0.82
C ASN A 22 -6.73 0.88 0.85
N ILE A 23 -6.28 0.45 2.03
CA ILE A 23 -5.11 -0.41 2.21
C ILE A 23 -5.61 -1.81 2.52
N GLY A 24 -5.30 -2.76 1.64
CA GLY A 24 -5.63 -4.17 1.84
C GLY A 24 -4.44 -5.05 1.52
N PHE A 25 -4.35 -6.20 2.18
CA PHE A 25 -3.42 -7.26 1.80
C PHE A 25 -4.15 -8.37 1.06
N ASN A 26 -3.54 -8.86 -0.02
CA ASN A 26 -4.02 -10.00 -0.78
C ASN A 26 -3.07 -11.17 -0.55
N ASP A 27 -3.48 -12.12 0.31
CA ASP A 27 -2.69 -13.31 0.66
C ASP A 27 -2.45 -14.24 -0.52
N ASP A 28 -3.38 -14.36 -1.46
CA ASP A 28 -3.24 -15.25 -2.63
C ASP A 28 -2.05 -14.86 -3.51
N THR A 29 -1.78 -13.55 -3.60
CA THR A 29 -0.70 -13.00 -4.43
C THR A 29 0.48 -12.52 -3.60
N GLY A 30 0.35 -12.37 -2.28
CA GLY A 30 1.38 -11.78 -1.42
C GLY A 30 1.61 -10.28 -1.65
N HIS A 31 0.58 -9.55 -2.07
CA HIS A 31 0.68 -8.13 -2.40
C HIS A 31 -0.21 -7.26 -1.52
N TRP A 32 0.30 -6.07 -1.21
CA TRP A 32 -0.51 -4.95 -0.73
C TRP A 32 -1.21 -4.28 -1.91
N LEU A 33 -2.48 -3.96 -1.71
CA LEU A 33 -3.35 -3.23 -2.61
C LEU A 33 -3.63 -1.88 -1.99
N VAL A 34 -3.23 -0.81 -2.67
CA VAL A 34 -3.50 0.57 -2.24
C VAL A 34 -4.38 1.22 -3.30
N THR A 35 -5.58 1.60 -2.91
CA THR A 35 -6.54 2.27 -3.81
C THR A 35 -6.47 3.78 -3.61
N THR A 36 -6.45 4.55 -4.69
CA THR A 36 -6.60 6.01 -4.62
C THR A 36 -7.99 6.38 -4.08
N GLU A 37 -8.11 7.56 -3.46
CA GLU A 37 -9.41 8.02 -2.90
C GLU A 37 -10.52 8.15 -3.96
N ASP A 38 -10.15 8.31 -5.23
CA ASP A 38 -11.12 8.31 -6.34
C ASP A 38 -11.57 6.90 -6.78
N GLY A 39 -11.02 5.84 -6.17
CA GLY A 39 -11.34 4.45 -6.46
C GLY A 39 -10.81 3.92 -7.80
N ARG A 40 -10.05 4.72 -8.56
CA ARG A 40 -9.71 4.42 -9.96
C ARG A 40 -8.36 3.73 -10.13
N THR A 41 -7.41 4.03 -9.25
CA THR A 41 -6.05 3.51 -9.37
C THR A 41 -5.76 2.57 -8.21
N VAL A 42 -5.46 1.32 -8.54
CA VAL A 42 -4.99 0.33 -7.57
C VAL A 42 -3.51 0.10 -7.80
N ARG A 43 -2.70 0.40 -6.79
CA ARG A 43 -1.28 0.05 -6.79
C ARG A 43 -1.09 -1.29 -6.10
N ARG A 44 -0.36 -2.18 -6.76
CA ARG A 44 0.03 -3.49 -6.22
C ARG A 44 1.48 -3.43 -5.80
N ILE A 45 1.74 -3.71 -4.53
CA ILE A 45 3.07 -3.60 -3.94
C ILE A 45 3.42 -4.96 -3.32
N PRO A 46 4.44 -5.66 -3.82
CA PRO A 46 4.87 -6.93 -3.25
C PRO A 46 5.26 -6.79 -1.77
N ARG A 47 4.95 -7.80 -0.94
CA ARG A 47 5.20 -7.76 0.51
C ARG A 47 6.66 -7.43 0.86
N GLU A 48 7.61 -7.92 0.07
CA GLU A 48 9.05 -7.75 0.26
C GLU A 48 9.52 -6.32 0.07
N ARG A 49 8.76 -5.47 -0.64
CA ARG A 49 9.05 -4.05 -0.83
C ARG A 49 8.43 -3.16 0.23
N VAL A 50 7.54 -3.70 1.06
CA VAL A 50 6.84 -2.93 2.09
C VAL A 50 7.66 -2.92 3.37
N PHE A 51 8.09 -1.74 3.76
CA PHE A 51 8.81 -1.50 4.99
C PHE A 51 7.87 -1.52 6.19
N TYR A 52 6.74 -0.82 6.10
CA TYR A 52 5.78 -0.70 7.19
C TYR A 52 4.39 -0.31 6.68
N VAL A 53 3.36 -0.72 7.43
CA VAL A 53 1.95 -0.33 7.26
C VAL A 53 1.39 0.03 8.63
N GLU A 54 0.64 1.12 8.69
CA GLU A 54 -0.15 1.52 9.85
C GLU A 54 -1.58 1.77 9.41
N THR A 55 -2.52 1.19 10.14
CA THR A 55 -3.96 1.43 9.97
C THR A 55 -4.55 1.70 11.33
N SER A 56 -5.48 2.63 11.41
CA SER A 56 -6.29 2.82 12.62
C SER A 56 -7.36 1.72 12.62
N GLU A 57 -7.20 0.69 13.44
CA GLU A 57 -8.26 -0.32 13.64
C GLU A 57 -9.56 0.30 14.18
#